data_AF-A0A094F5E6-F1
#
_entry.id   AF-A0A094F5E6-F1
#
_cell.length_a   1.000
_cell.length_b   1.000
_cell.length_c   1.000
_cell.angle_alpha   90.00
_cell.angle_beta   90.00
_cell.angle_gamma   90.00
#
_symmetry.space_group_name_H-M   'P 1'
#
loop_
_entity.id
_entity.type
_entity.pdbx_description
1 polymer ?
#
loop_
_entity_poly.entity_id
_entity_poly.type
_entity_poly.pdbx_seq_one_letter_code
_entity_poly.pdbx_strand_id
1 'polypeptide(L)'
;MCNSTSKVHFWDLSRFIDYQEFITSPETVPKPGWLSLKSQTKKLGPRLVSQTSVDESVASSSVYSFSTETLASSIDIEANRSFWDEKYATGNPWKSIKAHKVESILRVTSAGRAIAWSGNGDFCVVVGSSGIISVLERWAKSAANITTEKKTANPDNTS
;
A
#
# COMPACT_ATOMS: atom_id res chain seq x y z
N MET A 1 1.87 12.95 22.51
CA MET A 1 2.50 12.80 21.18
C MET A 1 1.59 13.46 20.17
N CYS A 2 2.07 14.49 19.46
CA CYS A 2 1.29 15.26 18.50
C CYS A 2 1.28 14.55 17.13
N ASN A 3 0.15 14.64 16.45
CA ASN A 3 -0.22 14.12 15.14
C ASN A 3 0.94 14.18 14.13
N SER A 4 1.08 13.18 13.26
CA SER A 4 2.06 13.23 12.16
C SER A 4 1.81 14.48 11.32
N THR A 5 2.78 15.39 11.26
CA THR A 5 2.68 16.57 10.42
C THR A 5 2.72 16.17 8.95
N SER A 6 1.86 16.80 8.16
CA SER A 6 1.84 16.73 6.70
C SER A 6 1.69 15.33 6.10
N LYS A 7 1.07 14.41 6.84
CA LYS A 7 0.73 13.07 6.34
C LYS A 7 -0.77 12.83 6.42
N VAL A 8 -1.31 12.24 5.36
CA VAL A 8 -2.68 11.77 5.29
C VAL A 8 -2.63 10.24 5.23
N HIS A 9 -3.31 9.60 6.17
CA HIS A 9 -3.34 8.15 6.34
C HIS A 9 -4.66 7.61 5.81
N PHE A 10 -4.59 6.61 4.95
CA PHE A 10 -5.77 5.97 4.36
C PHE A 10 -5.84 4.50 4.76
N TRP A 11 -7.05 4.09 5.15
CA TRP A 11 -7.42 2.70 5.37
C TRP A 11 -8.57 2.35 4.41
N ASP A 12 -8.44 1.21 3.77
CA ASP A 12 -9.45 0.64 2.90
C ASP A 12 -10.22 -0.43 3.69
N LEU A 13 -11.47 -0.13 4.03
CA LEU A 13 -12.24 -0.96 4.97
C LEU A 13 -12.58 -2.34 4.41
N SER A 14 -12.74 -2.47 3.09
CA SER A 14 -13.03 -3.77 2.48
C SER A 14 -11.88 -4.75 2.66
N ARG A 15 -10.64 -4.25 2.64
CA ARG A 15 -9.43 -5.07 2.81
C ARG A 15 -9.35 -5.75 4.17
N PHE A 16 -10.00 -5.20 5.20
CA PHE A 16 -10.06 -5.87 6.50
C PHE A 16 -10.90 -7.14 6.44
N ILE A 17 -12.03 -7.08 5.73
CA ILE A 17 -12.96 -8.20 5.56
C ILE A 17 -12.29 -9.26 4.69
N ASP A 18 -11.82 -8.87 3.51
CA ASP A 18 -11.13 -9.74 2.56
C ASP A 18 -9.93 -10.46 3.21
N TYR A 19 -9.15 -9.76 4.05
CA TYR A 19 -8.02 -10.35 4.76
C TYR A 19 -8.46 -11.41 5.77
N GLN A 20 -9.51 -11.12 6.52
CA GLN A 20 -10.02 -12.04 7.54
C GLN A 20 -10.57 -13.31 6.90
N GLU A 21 -11.30 -13.18 5.79
CA GLU A 21 -11.78 -14.33 5.02
C GLU A 21 -10.61 -15.18 4.50
N PHE A 22 -9.60 -14.54 3.90
CA PHE A 22 -8.42 -15.23 3.39
C PHE A 22 -7.63 -15.98 4.47
N ILE A 23 -7.37 -15.36 5.63
CA ILE A 23 -6.61 -16.00 6.71
C ILE A 23 -7.41 -17.11 7.41
N THR A 24 -8.73 -17.02 7.44
CA THR A 24 -9.59 -18.02 8.08
C THR A 24 -9.74 -19.26 7.20
N SER A 25 -9.80 -19.10 5.87
CA SER A 25 -10.04 -20.21 4.93
C SER A 25 -9.17 -20.09 3.68
N PRO A 26 -7.83 -20.21 3.81
CA PRO A 26 -6.90 -20.00 2.72
C PRO A 26 -6.93 -21.09 1.64
N GLU A 27 -7.56 -22.23 1.92
CA GLU A 27 -7.74 -23.33 0.96
C GLU A 27 -8.84 -23.03 -0.06
N THR A 28 -9.85 -22.25 0.35
CA THR A 28 -11.03 -21.94 -0.47
C THR A 28 -11.02 -20.51 -0.99
N VAL A 29 -10.35 -19.59 -0.27
CA VAL A 29 -10.29 -18.17 -0.63
C VAL A 29 -8.94 -17.89 -1.29
N PRO A 30 -8.92 -17.44 -2.55
CA PRO A 30 -7.67 -17.10 -3.22
C PRO A 30 -7.02 -15.87 -2.58
N LYS A 31 -5.69 -15.84 -2.58
CA LYS A 31 -4.93 -14.70 -2.05
C LYS A 31 -5.31 -13.40 -2.80
N PRO A 32 -5.72 -12.33 -2.10
CA PRO A 32 -6.03 -11.05 -2.74
C PRO A 32 -4.80 -10.44 -3.42
N GLY A 33 -4.96 -9.93 -4.65
CA GLY A 33 -3.85 -9.38 -5.44
C GLY A 33 -3.19 -8.13 -4.84
N TRP A 34 -3.87 -7.41 -3.96
CA TRP A 34 -3.33 -6.26 -3.23
C TRP A 34 -2.50 -6.66 -2.00
N LEU A 35 -2.54 -7.93 -1.58
CA LEU A 35 -1.83 -8.43 -0.41
C LEU A 35 -0.37 -8.72 -0.77
N SER A 36 0.48 -7.71 -0.60
CA SER A 36 1.87 -7.78 -1.00
C SER A 36 2.68 -8.75 -0.12
N LEU A 37 3.51 -9.58 -0.75
CA LEU A 37 4.52 -10.34 -0.04
C LEU A 37 5.60 -9.39 0.46
N LYS A 38 6.15 -9.67 1.65
CA LYS A 38 7.29 -8.96 2.21
C LYS A 38 8.45 -9.12 1.21
N SER A 39 8.86 -8.02 0.58
CA SER A 39 10.05 -8.10 -0.28
C SER A 39 11.22 -8.49 0.61
N GLN A 40 11.78 -9.67 0.35
CA GLN A 40 13.12 -9.92 0.80
C GLN A 40 14.00 -9.06 -0.09
N THR A 41 14.32 -7.85 0.37
CA THR A 41 15.49 -7.15 -0.13
C THR A 41 16.66 -8.06 0.22
N LYS A 42 16.98 -9.01 -0.67
CA LYS A 42 18.27 -9.69 -0.66
C LYS A 42 19.26 -8.54 -0.65
N LYS A 43 19.93 -8.33 0.47
CA LYS A 43 21.22 -7.64 0.45
C LYS A 43 22.03 -8.45 -0.55
N LEU A 44 22.13 -7.97 -1.78
CA LEU A 44 23.01 -8.52 -2.80
C LEU A 44 24.43 -8.30 -2.27
N GLY A 45 24.88 -9.23 -1.42
CA GLY A 45 26.30 -9.52 -1.31
C GLY A 45 26.78 -10.07 -2.65
N PRO A 46 28.09 -9.97 -2.95
CA PRO A 46 28.63 -10.35 -4.24
C PRO A 46 28.24 -11.80 -4.58
N ARG A 47 27.68 -12.00 -5.78
CA ARG A 47 27.39 -13.31 -6.37
C ARG A 47 28.69 -14.12 -6.43
N LEU A 48 28.82 -15.14 -5.58
CA LEU A 48 29.69 -16.28 -5.87
C LEU A 48 28.86 -17.27 -6.70
N VAL A 49 29.22 -17.39 -7.97
CA VAL A 49 28.75 -18.47 -8.84
C VAL A 49 29.34 -19.76 -8.30
N SER A 50 28.50 -20.67 -7.79
CA SER A 50 28.87 -22.06 -7.56
C SER A 50 27.94 -22.91 -8.41
N GLN A 51 28.51 -23.40 -9.52
CA GLN A 51 27.98 -24.52 -10.27
C GLN A 51 28.25 -25.78 -9.46
N THR A 52 27.22 -26.57 -9.17
CA THR A 52 27.36 -28.03 -9.05
C THR A 52 26.11 -28.69 -9.62
N SER A 53 26.35 -29.51 -10.64
CA SER A 53 25.43 -30.51 -11.21
C SER A 53 25.47 -31.76 -10.34
N VAL A 54 24.32 -32.32 -9.96
CA VAL A 54 24.14 -33.77 -9.79
C VAL A 54 22.69 -34.13 -10.11
N ASP A 55 22.57 -35.10 -11.00
CA ASP A 55 21.39 -35.81 -11.50
C ASP A 55 20.87 -36.82 -10.45
N GLU A 56 19.55 -36.98 -10.30
CA GLU A 56 18.91 -38.32 -10.29
C GLU A 56 17.39 -38.24 -10.04
N SER A 57 16.68 -38.99 -10.87
CA SER A 57 15.25 -39.25 -10.89
C SER A 57 14.90 -40.43 -9.98
N VAL A 58 13.88 -40.32 -9.12
CA VAL A 58 13.21 -41.48 -8.53
C VAL A 58 11.70 -41.23 -8.44
N ALA A 59 10.93 -42.20 -8.94
CA ALA A 59 9.48 -42.17 -9.03
C ALA A 59 8.77 -42.80 -7.82
N SER A 60 7.55 -42.29 -7.59
CA SER A 60 6.36 -42.93 -7.00
C SER A 60 6.29 -43.21 -5.49
N SER A 61 5.42 -42.44 -4.83
CA SER A 61 4.56 -42.91 -3.74
C SER A 61 3.37 -41.94 -3.64
N SER A 62 2.18 -42.49 -3.35
CA SER A 62 0.85 -41.87 -3.44
C SER A 62 0.78 -40.42 -2.94
N VAL A 63 0.75 -39.48 -3.88
CA VAL A 63 0.42 -38.09 -3.56
C VAL A 63 -1.10 -37.97 -3.54
N TYR A 64 -1.64 -37.73 -2.35
CA TYR A 64 -2.86 -36.93 -2.21
C TYR A 64 -2.80 -35.81 -3.26
N SER A 65 -3.89 -35.57 -3.98
CA SER A 65 -4.04 -34.42 -4.87
C SER A 65 -4.03 -33.15 -4.02
N PHE A 66 -2.86 -32.80 -3.52
CA PHE A 66 -2.59 -31.61 -2.77
C PHE A 66 -2.37 -30.53 -3.81
N SER A 67 -3.36 -29.65 -3.98
CA SER A 67 -3.27 -28.58 -4.96
C SER A 67 -2.05 -27.70 -4.66
N THR A 68 -1.20 -27.51 -5.66
CA THR A 68 0.03 -26.69 -5.56
C THR A 68 -0.27 -25.26 -5.10
N GLU A 69 -1.47 -24.75 -5.40
CA GLU A 69 -1.98 -23.45 -4.97
C GLU A 69 -2.19 -23.35 -3.44
N THR A 70 -2.65 -24.43 -2.80
CA THR A 70 -2.88 -24.49 -1.35
C THR A 70 -1.55 -24.50 -0.59
N LEU A 71 -0.51 -25.16 -1.15
CA LEU A 71 0.85 -25.15 -0.59
C LEU A 71 1.43 -23.74 -0.64
N ALA A 72 1.34 -23.13 -1.82
CA ALA A 72 1.87 -21.79 -2.06
C ALA A 72 1.23 -20.76 -1.12
N SER A 73 -0.10 -20.84 -0.93
CA SER A 73 -0.84 -19.96 -0.01
C SER A 73 -0.42 -20.17 1.44
N SER A 74 -0.23 -21.42 1.87
CA SER A 74 0.21 -21.75 3.23
C SER A 74 1.62 -21.21 3.53
N ILE A 75 2.56 -21.41 2.60
CA ILE A 75 3.93 -20.88 2.70
C ILE A 75 3.91 -19.34 2.75
N ASP A 76 3.12 -18.71 1.88
CA ASP A 76 2.97 -17.26 1.84
C ASP A 76 2.43 -16.72 3.17
N ILE A 77 1.41 -17.36 3.75
CA ILE A 77 0.84 -16.97 5.04
C ILE A 77 1.89 -17.10 6.13
N GLU A 78 2.56 -18.24 6.26
CA GLU A 78 3.57 -18.44 7.29
C GLU A 78 4.67 -17.37 7.23
N ALA A 79 5.16 -17.07 6.03
CA ALA A 79 6.23 -16.10 5.83
C ALA A 79 5.81 -14.63 6.05
N ASN A 80 4.55 -14.27 5.82
CA ASN A 80 4.11 -12.88 5.72
C ASN A 80 3.04 -12.45 6.74
N ARG A 81 2.44 -13.39 7.48
CA ARG A 81 1.34 -13.12 8.41
C ARG A 81 1.64 -12.00 9.38
N SER A 82 2.82 -11.98 9.99
CA SER A 82 3.20 -10.91 10.92
C SER A 82 3.17 -9.52 10.27
N PHE A 83 3.64 -9.40 9.02
CA PHE A 83 3.65 -8.16 8.26
C PHE A 83 2.24 -7.74 7.83
N TRP A 84 1.40 -8.70 7.43
CA TRP A 84 0.00 -8.45 7.09
C TRP A 84 -0.84 -8.07 8.30
N ASP A 85 -0.65 -8.73 9.44
CA ASP A 85 -1.34 -8.49 10.71
C ASP A 85 -1.07 -7.10 11.30
N GLU A 86 -0.03 -6.40 10.85
CA GLU A 86 0.18 -4.99 11.22
C GLU A 86 -0.79 -4.04 10.52
N LYS A 87 -1.29 -4.41 9.34
CA LYS A 87 -2.13 -3.57 8.48
C LYS A 87 -3.58 -4.00 8.41
N TYR A 88 -3.87 -5.28 8.61
CA TYR A 88 -5.18 -5.85 8.27
C TYR A 88 -5.85 -6.63 9.41
N ALA A 89 -5.13 -7.06 10.45
CA ALA A 89 -5.75 -7.79 11.56
C ALA A 89 -6.55 -6.86 12.49
N THR A 90 -7.83 -7.17 12.67
CA THR A 90 -8.80 -6.39 13.47
C THR A 90 -9.19 -7.05 14.80
N GLY A 91 -8.66 -8.24 15.09
CA GLY A 91 -9.08 -9.05 16.26
C GLY A 91 -8.67 -8.50 17.64
N ASN A 92 -7.79 -7.49 17.72
CA ASN A 92 -7.41 -6.85 18.97
C ASN A 92 -7.68 -5.34 18.90
N PRO A 93 -8.67 -4.81 19.66
CA PRO A 93 -9.05 -3.40 19.61
C PRO A 93 -7.96 -2.46 20.17
N TRP A 94 -6.99 -3.00 20.93
CA TRP A 94 -5.89 -2.23 21.52
C TRP A 94 -4.65 -2.18 20.63
N LYS A 95 -4.64 -2.94 19.53
CA LYS A 95 -3.51 -2.95 18.59
C LYS A 95 -3.72 -1.87 17.53
N SER A 96 -2.75 -0.97 17.39
CA SER A 96 -2.76 0.01 16.31
C SER A 96 -2.66 -0.67 14.94
N ILE A 97 -3.53 -0.24 14.01
CA ILE A 97 -3.54 -0.73 12.64
C ILE A 97 -2.78 0.26 11.74
N LYS A 98 -1.74 -0.20 11.05
CA LYS A 98 -0.98 0.63 10.11
C LYS A 98 -1.84 0.99 8.89
N ALA A 99 -1.73 2.24 8.46
CA ALA A 99 -2.40 2.73 7.26
C ALA A 99 -1.97 1.92 6.02
N HIS A 100 -2.93 1.69 5.12
CA HIS A 100 -2.69 0.98 3.87
C HIS A 100 -1.92 1.85 2.89
N LYS A 101 -2.22 3.15 2.90
CA LYS A 101 -1.54 4.18 2.13
C LYS A 101 -1.27 5.41 3.01
N VAL A 102 -0.11 6.01 2.83
CA VAL A 102 0.28 7.26 3.50
C VAL A 102 0.71 8.23 2.43
N GLU A 103 -0.01 9.34 2.31
CA GLU A 103 0.33 10.43 1.40
C GLU A 103 1.00 11.56 2.17
N SER A 104 2.10 12.08 1.63
CA SER A 104 2.80 13.22 2.23
C SER A 104 2.47 14.49 1.48
N ILE A 105 1.94 15.48 2.18
CA ILE A 105 1.68 16.81 1.63
C ILE A 105 3.03 17.53 1.56
N LEU A 106 3.59 17.62 0.35
CA LEU A 106 4.90 18.22 0.13
C LEU A 106 4.87 19.73 0.37
N ARG A 107 6.03 20.28 0.76
CA ARG A 107 6.32 21.74 0.85
C ARG A 107 5.58 22.50 1.94
N VAL A 108 4.72 21.87 2.71
CA VAL A 108 3.95 22.53 3.77
C VAL A 108 4.01 21.68 5.03
N THR A 109 4.22 22.34 6.18
CA THR A 109 4.05 21.72 7.51
C THR A 109 2.64 22.05 8.00
N SER A 110 1.73 21.07 7.97
CA SER A 110 0.35 21.30 8.41
C SER A 110 -0.18 20.10 9.20
N ALA A 111 -0.96 20.38 10.24
CA ALA A 111 -1.75 19.38 10.94
C ALA A 111 -3.18 19.39 10.38
N GLY A 112 -3.63 18.24 9.87
CA GLY A 112 -5.01 18.06 9.41
C GLY A 112 -6.00 18.26 10.56
N ARG A 113 -7.12 18.94 10.29
CA ARG A 113 -8.18 19.26 11.25
C ARG A 113 -9.51 18.61 10.89
N ALA A 114 -9.88 18.67 9.62
CA ALA A 114 -11.09 18.02 9.12
C ALA A 114 -10.84 17.45 7.72
N ILE A 115 -11.68 16.46 7.37
CA ILE A 115 -11.61 15.74 6.10
C ILE A 115 -13.03 15.65 5.54
N ALA A 116 -13.15 15.81 4.23
CA ALA A 116 -14.38 15.56 3.48
C ALA A 116 -14.07 14.75 2.23
N TRP A 117 -15.04 13.95 1.79
CA TRP A 117 -14.97 13.17 0.56
C TRP A 117 -16.04 13.65 -0.42
N SER A 118 -15.76 13.63 -1.72
CA SER A 118 -16.81 13.76 -2.73
C SER A 118 -17.77 12.56 -2.67
N GLY A 119 -18.99 12.69 -3.19
CA GLY A 119 -20.00 11.62 -3.12
C GLY A 119 -19.55 10.29 -3.72
N ASN A 120 -18.74 10.34 -4.79
CA ASN A 120 -18.17 9.15 -5.44
C ASN A 120 -16.80 8.74 -4.84
N GLY A 121 -16.27 9.55 -3.92
CA GLY A 121 -14.95 9.37 -3.31
C GLY A 121 -13.77 9.68 -4.24
N ASP A 122 -13.99 10.25 -5.41
CA ASP A 122 -12.95 10.67 -6.36
C ASP A 122 -11.97 11.68 -5.75
N PHE A 123 -12.49 12.53 -4.85
CA PHE A 123 -11.72 13.56 -4.16
C PHE A 123 -11.80 13.39 -2.65
N CYS A 124 -10.65 13.62 -2.00
CA CYS A 124 -10.52 13.79 -0.56
C CYS A 124 -9.97 15.19 -0.28
N VAL A 125 -10.70 15.99 0.47
CA VAL A 125 -10.28 17.34 0.88
C VAL A 125 -9.87 17.30 2.33
N VAL A 126 -8.62 17.68 2.61
CA VAL A 126 -8.07 17.79 3.96
C VAL A 126 -7.83 19.26 4.24
N VAL A 127 -8.49 19.80 5.28
CA VAL A 127 -8.23 21.15 5.78
C VAL A 127 -7.33 21.08 7.00
N GLY A 128 -6.30 21.91 7.03
CA GLY A 128 -5.26 21.89 8.06
C GLY A 128 -5.02 23.24 8.73
N SER A 129 -3.93 23.31 9.50
CA SER A 129 -3.45 24.57 10.08
C SER A 129 -3.00 25.57 9.03
N SER A 130 -2.92 26.85 9.43
CA SER A 130 -2.39 27.95 8.60
C SER A 130 -3.15 28.18 7.28
N GLY A 131 -4.45 27.85 7.24
CA GLY A 131 -5.29 28.02 6.05
C GLY A 131 -4.98 27.05 4.92
N ILE A 132 -4.22 25.99 5.18
CA ILE A 132 -3.82 25.01 4.16
C ILE A 132 -4.97 24.06 3.87
N ILE A 133 -5.30 23.94 2.58
CA ILE A 133 -6.30 23.01 2.07
C ILE A 133 -5.60 22.11 1.04
N SER A 134 -5.65 20.80 1.23
CA SER A 134 -5.09 19.81 0.31
C SER A 134 -6.23 19.03 -0.34
N VAL A 135 -6.24 19.00 -1.66
CA VAL A 135 -7.18 18.21 -2.46
C VAL A 135 -6.42 17.03 -3.03
N LEU A 136 -6.79 15.83 -2.61
CA LEU A 136 -6.23 14.57 -3.11
C LEU A 136 -7.24 13.95 -4.07
N GLU A 137 -6.79 13.56 -5.25
CA GLU A 137 -7.63 12.93 -6.27
C GLU A 137 -7.22 11.47 -6.46
N ARG A 138 -8.21 10.61 -6.71
CA ARG A 138 -8.01 9.25 -7.23
C ARG A 138 -8.71 9.12 -8.57
N TRP A 139 -8.20 8.20 -9.41
CA TRP A 139 -8.74 7.91 -10.75
C TRP A 139 -8.69 9.08 -11.73
N ALA A 140 -7.80 10.05 -11.47
CA ALA A 140 -7.54 11.15 -12.37
C ALA A 140 -7.25 10.62 -13.78
N LYS A 141 -8.06 11.03 -14.75
CA LYS A 141 -7.73 10.85 -16.16
C LYS A 141 -6.60 11.83 -16.43
N SER A 142 -5.38 11.32 -16.61
CA SER A 142 -4.13 12.08 -16.83
C SER A 142 -4.39 13.53 -17.29
N ALA A 143 -4.44 14.45 -16.33
CA ALA A 143 -4.55 15.86 -16.63
C ALA A 143 -3.15 16.30 -17.08
N ALA A 144 -3.03 16.66 -18.36
CA ALA A 144 -1.82 17.27 -18.89
C ALA A 144 -1.40 18.41 -17.96
N ASN A 145 -0.13 18.39 -17.53
CA ASN A 145 0.45 19.35 -16.60
C ASN A 145 0.04 20.78 -17.00
N ILE A 146 -0.76 21.44 -16.15
CA ILE A 146 -1.06 22.86 -16.32
C ILE A 146 0.19 23.61 -15.91
N THR A 147 1.07 23.87 -16.88
CA THR A 147 2.23 24.75 -16.70
C THR A 147 1.68 26.11 -16.26
N THR A 148 2.10 26.59 -15.09
CA THR A 148 1.72 27.91 -14.62
C THR A 148 2.51 28.92 -15.45
N GLU A 149 1.90 29.47 -16.50
CA GLU A 149 2.52 30.56 -17.24
C GLU A 149 2.70 31.76 -16.31
N LYS A 150 3.96 32.06 -15.99
CA LYS A 150 4.36 33.24 -15.25
C LYS A 150 4.15 34.44 -16.18
N LYS A 151 3.05 35.17 -16.00
CA LYS A 151 2.81 36.45 -16.68
C LYS A 151 3.88 37.46 -16.23
N THR A 152 4.94 37.59 -17.03
CA THR A 152 5.92 38.69 -16.89
C THR A 152 5.22 39.99 -17.24
N ALA A 153 4.89 40.80 -16.23
CA ALA A 153 4.50 42.19 -16.44
C ALA A 153 5.77 42.98 -16.77
N ASN A 154 5.83 43.52 -17.99
CA ASN A 154 6.88 44.42 -18.43
C ASN A 154 6.51 45.86 -18.00
N PRO A 155 7.29 46.56 -17.18
CA PRO A 155 7.01 47.94 -16.82
C PRO A 155 7.83 48.87 -17.70
N ASP A 156 7.38 49.12 -18.93
CA ASP A 156 7.87 50.24 -19.73
C ASP A 156 6.72 50.81 -20.52
N ASN A 157 6.21 51.96 -20.05
CA ASN A 157 5.71 53.09 -20.82
C ASN A 157 4.81 53.98 -19.95
N THR A 158 5.34 55.10 -19.47
CA THR A 158 4.61 56.38 -19.63
C THR A 158 5.62 57.51 -19.69
N SER A 159 5.34 58.40 -20.64
CA SER A 159 6.09 59.54 -21.16
C SER A 159 6.50 60.59 -20.14
#